data_AF-A0A3D0LB96-F1
#
_entry.id   AF-A0A3D0LB96-F1
#
_cell.length_a   1.000
_cell.length_b   1.000
_cell.length_c   1.000
_cell.angle_alpha   90.00
_cell.angle_beta   90.00
_cell.angle_gamma   90.00
#
_symmetry.space_group_name_H-M   'P 1'
#
loop_
_entity.id
_entity.type
_entity.pdbx_description
1 polymer ?
#
loop_
_entity_poly.entity_id
_entity_poly.type
_entity_poly.pdbx_seq_one_letter_code
_entity_poly.pdbx_strand_id
1 'polypeptide(L)'
;MSRKLSEEEKLQRQIRRDEKSVEKETHPQVDKYGAKILRILREEAPDNPGIKYNSEYFEKRLDVSNITVLRAIKKLKVNNLIKERQVHGSYAIEEKFSEEFYSKHCSDEIKKNVSLIASLGGLLQQYKNTPLYESVKDLIYFLQPEIVKGDKIFSSGRVIVAPQMEYDINIQSWEKVYDALLKNRKLKFRYTKPYTNNKAQRIVWPYQLVLDNGSVYLFAYSEYADLVLLYDLNYMTDIVVLNEGFKLPKDYDINNYSGGGRLGAFKDDNKQTFKIRFTDYAKDWIKHHKWADDQKVI
;
A
#
# COMPACT_ATOMS: atom_id res chain seq x y z
N MET A 1 34.31 19.73 13.19
CA MET A 1 34.36 21.08 12.59
C MET A 1 33.69 21.03 11.22
N SER A 2 32.65 21.84 10.99
CA SER A 2 31.94 21.88 9.71
C SER A 2 32.79 22.64 8.67
N ARG A 3 33.17 21.98 7.58
CA ARG A 3 33.88 22.60 6.46
C ARG A 3 32.95 23.65 5.85
N LYS A 4 33.33 24.93 5.87
CA LYS A 4 32.61 25.99 5.17
C LYS A 4 32.63 25.65 3.67
N LEU A 5 31.44 25.55 3.09
CA LEU A 5 31.26 25.35 1.64
C LEU A 5 31.84 26.53 0.89
N SER A 6 32.52 26.27 -0.23
CA SER A 6 32.98 27.32 -1.14
C SER A 6 31.79 28.02 -1.79
N GLU A 7 31.99 29.25 -2.30
CA GLU A 7 30.95 30.00 -3.00
C GLU A 7 30.42 29.24 -4.23
N GLU A 8 31.29 28.52 -4.94
CA GLU A 8 30.89 27.65 -6.05
C GLU A 8 30.02 26.48 -5.61
N GLU A 9 30.34 25.84 -4.47
CA GLU A 9 29.52 24.75 -3.92
C GLU A 9 28.14 25.24 -3.45
N LYS A 10 28.05 26.48 -2.95
CA LYS A 10 26.77 27.11 -2.59
C LYS A 10 25.94 27.39 -3.84
N LEU A 11 26.54 27.96 -4.88
CA LEU A 11 25.87 28.25 -6.15
C LEU A 11 25.36 26.97 -6.84
N GLN A 12 26.16 25.91 -6.87
CA GLN A 12 25.78 24.61 -7.42
C GLN A 12 24.67 23.90 -6.61
N ARG A 13 24.56 24.20 -5.31
CA ARG A 13 23.44 23.73 -4.48
C ARG A 13 22.19 24.57 -4.68
N GLN A 14 22.34 25.87 -4.92
CA GLN A 14 21.24 26.80 -5.25
C GLN A 14 20.60 26.37 -6.57
N ILE A 15 21.40 26.22 -7.64
CA ILE A 15 20.94 25.80 -8.97
C ILE A 15 20.21 24.45 -8.90
N ARG A 16 20.78 23.43 -8.24
CA ARG A 16 20.10 22.13 -8.07
C ARG A 16 18.82 22.21 -7.24
N ARG A 17 18.72 23.15 -6.29
CA ARG A 17 17.50 23.40 -5.53
C ARG A 17 16.44 24.03 -6.41
N ASP A 18 16.86 25.01 -7.21
CA ASP A 18 16.00 25.78 -8.10
C ASP A 18 15.48 24.87 -9.23
N GLU A 19 16.34 24.06 -9.85
CA GLU A 19 15.99 23.01 -10.82
C GLU A 19 15.01 21.99 -10.22
N LYS A 20 15.25 21.49 -9.01
CA LYS A 20 14.29 20.59 -8.31
C LYS A 20 12.98 21.27 -7.96
N SER A 21 12.98 22.58 -7.65
CA SER A 21 11.73 23.31 -7.40
C SER A 21 10.94 23.48 -8.69
N VAL A 22 11.62 23.77 -9.80
CA VAL A 22 11.00 23.86 -11.14
C VAL A 22 10.45 22.51 -11.58
N GLU A 23 11.21 21.42 -11.43
CA GLU A 23 10.77 20.05 -11.75
C GLU A 23 9.57 19.59 -10.89
N LYS A 24 9.51 20.03 -9.63
CA LYS A 24 8.39 19.76 -8.72
C LYS A 24 7.15 20.62 -9.03
N GLU A 25 7.34 21.76 -9.69
CA GLU A 25 6.27 22.66 -10.15
C GLU A 25 5.71 22.27 -11.52
N THR A 26 6.51 21.63 -12.40
CA THR A 26 6.06 21.20 -13.73
C THR A 26 5.18 19.95 -13.71
N HIS A 27 5.35 19.04 -12.75
CA HIS A 27 4.49 17.86 -12.57
C HIS A 27 4.20 17.57 -11.09
N PRO A 28 3.38 18.40 -10.42
CA PRO A 28 3.14 18.25 -8.99
C PRO A 28 2.34 16.96 -8.72
N GLN A 29 2.95 15.97 -8.07
CA GLN A 29 2.25 14.72 -7.73
C GLN A 29 0.99 14.98 -6.90
N VAL A 30 -0.12 14.35 -7.30
CA VAL A 30 -1.37 14.32 -6.54
C VAL A 30 -1.11 13.65 -5.20
N ASP A 31 -1.38 14.36 -4.10
CA ASP A 31 -1.22 13.81 -2.76
C ASP A 31 -2.49 13.10 -2.28
N LYS A 32 -2.42 12.45 -1.11
CA LYS A 32 -3.54 11.71 -0.52
C LYS A 32 -4.83 12.53 -0.37
N TYR A 33 -4.71 13.84 -0.15
CA TYR A 33 -5.89 14.71 -0.01
C TYR A 33 -6.46 15.07 -1.38
N GLY A 34 -5.60 15.29 -2.38
CA GLY A 34 -6.02 15.43 -3.77
C GLY A 34 -6.81 14.21 -4.27
N ALA A 35 -6.35 13.00 -3.94
CA ALA A 35 -7.05 11.76 -4.29
C ALA A 35 -8.46 11.69 -3.66
N LYS A 36 -8.57 12.01 -2.36
CA LYS A 36 -9.88 12.03 -1.65
C LYS A 36 -10.85 13.07 -2.20
N ILE A 37 -10.35 14.26 -2.56
CA ILE A 37 -11.16 15.33 -3.17
C ILE A 37 -11.74 14.86 -4.51
N LEU A 38 -10.92 14.25 -5.36
CA LEU A 38 -11.37 13.69 -6.64
C LEU A 38 -12.44 12.61 -6.47
N ARG A 39 -12.28 11.71 -5.48
CA ARG A 39 -13.27 10.67 -5.18
C ARG A 39 -14.63 11.26 -4.86
N ILE A 40 -14.67 12.23 -3.95
CA ILE A 40 -15.92 12.93 -3.58
C ILE A 40 -16.55 13.61 -4.79
N LEU A 41 -15.76 14.31 -5.60
CA LEU A 41 -16.25 15.00 -6.80
C LEU A 41 -16.76 14.02 -7.88
N ARG A 42 -16.24 12.79 -7.91
CA ARG A 42 -16.68 11.74 -8.86
C ARG A 42 -17.95 11.04 -8.40
N GLU A 43 -18.06 10.73 -7.11
CA GLU A 43 -19.09 9.83 -6.58
C GLU A 43 -20.25 10.58 -5.92
N GLU A 44 -19.96 11.58 -5.08
CA GLU A 44 -20.98 12.26 -4.28
C GLU A 44 -21.59 13.47 -5.03
N ALA A 45 -20.77 14.19 -5.81
CA ALA A 45 -21.19 15.41 -6.49
C ALA A 45 -22.26 15.24 -7.59
N PRO A 46 -22.24 14.17 -8.41
CA PRO A 46 -23.30 13.93 -9.39
C PRO A 46 -24.66 13.69 -8.75
N ASP A 47 -24.69 12.95 -7.63
CA ASP A 47 -25.92 12.60 -6.91
C ASP A 47 -26.44 13.74 -6.02
N ASN A 48 -25.59 14.71 -5.70
CA ASN A 48 -25.92 15.84 -4.81
C ASN A 48 -25.51 17.18 -5.44
N PRO A 49 -26.15 17.59 -6.55
CA PRO A 49 -25.75 18.78 -7.31
C PRO A 49 -25.98 20.10 -6.56
N GLY A 50 -26.80 20.10 -5.50
CA GLY A 50 -27.04 21.27 -4.65
C GLY A 50 -25.94 21.55 -3.60
N ILE A 51 -25.00 20.61 -3.41
CA ILE A 51 -23.90 20.79 -2.46
C ILE A 51 -22.78 21.62 -3.10
N LYS A 52 -22.25 22.57 -2.34
CA LYS A 52 -21.12 23.41 -2.73
C LYS A 52 -19.79 22.74 -2.36
N TYR A 53 -19.14 22.09 -3.31
CA TYR A 53 -17.86 21.40 -3.13
C TYR A 53 -16.67 22.37 -3.20
N ASN A 54 -16.54 23.26 -2.21
CA ASN A 54 -15.45 24.24 -2.06
C ASN A 54 -14.40 23.79 -1.02
N SER A 55 -13.36 24.61 -0.78
CA SER A 55 -12.32 24.26 0.20
C SER A 55 -12.87 24.06 1.62
N GLU A 56 -13.87 24.83 2.05
CA GLU A 56 -14.51 24.70 3.36
C GLU A 56 -15.28 23.38 3.51
N TYR A 57 -15.95 22.93 2.43
CA TYR A 57 -16.60 21.61 2.40
C TYR A 57 -15.57 20.50 2.63
N PHE A 58 -14.46 20.54 1.87
CA PHE A 58 -13.40 19.54 1.99
C PHE A 58 -12.65 19.63 3.32
N GLU A 59 -12.50 20.82 3.89
CA GLU A 59 -11.92 21.03 5.22
C GLU A 59 -12.68 20.23 6.28
N LYS A 60 -14.01 20.42 6.33
CA LYS A 60 -14.90 19.72 7.25
C LYS A 60 -15.00 18.22 6.95
N ARG A 61 -15.11 17.86 5.67
CA ARG A 61 -15.31 16.47 5.23
C ARG A 61 -14.07 15.60 5.46
N LEU A 62 -12.87 16.18 5.33
CA LEU A 62 -11.61 15.47 5.46
C LEU A 62 -10.95 15.64 6.84
N ASP A 63 -11.53 16.48 7.71
CA ASP A 63 -11.03 16.82 9.05
C ASP A 63 -9.55 17.27 9.04
N VAL A 64 -9.24 18.26 8.21
CA VAL A 64 -7.89 18.83 8.06
C VAL A 64 -7.95 20.32 7.82
N SER A 65 -6.86 21.05 8.10
CA SER A 65 -6.82 22.51 7.89
C SER A 65 -7.10 22.92 6.44
N ASN A 66 -7.77 24.06 6.26
CA ASN A 66 -8.06 24.64 4.93
C ASN A 66 -6.80 24.79 4.06
N ILE A 67 -5.66 25.15 4.66
CA ILE A 67 -4.39 25.30 3.94
C ILE A 67 -3.95 23.98 3.30
N THR A 68 -4.15 22.84 3.96
CA THR A 68 -3.86 21.51 3.40
C THR A 68 -4.76 21.22 2.19
N VAL A 69 -6.04 21.55 2.31
CA VAL A 69 -7.03 21.41 1.22
C VAL A 69 -6.66 22.29 0.03
N LEU A 70 -6.37 23.56 0.25
CA LEU A 70 -5.99 24.51 -0.79
C LEU A 70 -4.70 24.09 -1.51
N ARG A 71 -3.71 23.55 -0.79
CA ARG A 71 -2.50 22.98 -1.40
C ARG A 71 -2.83 21.79 -2.30
N ALA A 72 -3.70 20.89 -1.88
CA ALA A 72 -4.14 19.76 -2.69
C ALA A 72 -4.90 20.23 -3.95
N ILE A 73 -5.86 21.16 -3.79
CA ILE A 73 -6.62 21.77 -4.90
C ILE A 73 -5.69 22.44 -5.90
N LYS A 74 -4.68 23.20 -5.43
CA LYS A 74 -3.69 23.83 -6.32
C LYS A 74 -3.00 22.78 -7.20
N LYS A 75 -2.57 21.66 -6.62
CA LYS A 75 -1.94 20.57 -7.40
C LYS A 75 -2.91 19.94 -8.38
N LEU A 76 -4.16 19.67 -7.97
CA LEU A 76 -5.19 19.13 -8.85
C LEU A 76 -5.46 20.04 -10.06
N LYS A 77 -5.52 21.37 -9.83
CA LYS A 77 -5.67 22.37 -10.89
C LYS A 77 -4.48 22.40 -11.84
N VAL A 78 -3.24 22.39 -11.33
CA VAL A 78 -2.03 22.40 -12.17
C VAL A 78 -1.95 21.15 -13.06
N ASN A 79 -2.44 20.01 -12.58
CA ASN A 79 -2.53 18.78 -13.38
C ASN A 79 -3.80 18.71 -14.26
N ASN A 80 -4.59 19.78 -14.35
CA ASN A 80 -5.85 19.83 -15.12
C ASN A 80 -6.87 18.73 -14.72
N LEU A 81 -6.89 18.33 -13.44
CA LEU A 81 -7.80 17.28 -12.95
C LEU A 81 -9.15 17.82 -12.47
N ILE A 82 -9.19 19.11 -12.07
CA ILE A 82 -10.40 19.79 -11.62
C ILE A 82 -10.50 21.20 -12.21
N LYS A 83 -11.73 21.67 -12.38
CA LYS A 83 -12.09 23.04 -12.77
C LYS A 83 -12.99 23.70 -11.73
N GLU A 84 -13.07 25.03 -11.76
CA GLU A 84 -14.08 25.76 -10.99
C GLU A 84 -15.42 25.78 -11.73
N ARG A 85 -16.51 25.57 -11.01
CA ARG A 85 -17.89 25.80 -11.46
C ARG A 85 -18.32 27.22 -11.10
N GLN A 86 -19.18 27.80 -11.95
CA GLN A 86 -19.77 29.13 -11.73
C GLN A 86 -20.63 29.21 -10.45
N VAL A 87 -21.08 28.08 -9.91
CA VAL A 87 -21.81 28.03 -8.63
C VAL A 87 -20.83 28.27 -7.47
N HIS A 88 -20.68 29.54 -7.09
CA HIS A 88 -20.00 30.01 -5.87
C HIS A 88 -18.56 29.46 -5.63
N GLY A 89 -17.82 29.08 -6.68
CA GLY A 89 -16.47 28.54 -6.54
C GLY A 89 -16.41 27.07 -6.10
N SER A 90 -17.45 26.29 -6.39
CA SER A 90 -17.40 24.83 -6.27
C SER A 90 -16.40 24.25 -7.27
N TYR A 91 -15.71 23.17 -6.90
CA TYR A 91 -14.86 22.42 -7.83
C TYR A 91 -15.66 21.31 -8.52
N ALA A 92 -15.23 20.92 -9.73
CA ALA A 92 -15.73 19.78 -10.48
C ALA A 92 -14.58 19.11 -11.24
N ILE A 93 -14.74 17.84 -11.62
CA ILE A 93 -13.76 17.13 -12.45
C ILE A 93 -13.69 17.78 -13.83
N GLU A 94 -12.49 17.88 -14.40
CA GLU A 94 -12.32 18.33 -15.78
C GLU A 94 -12.75 17.22 -16.76
N GLU A 95 -13.82 17.48 -17.52
CA GLU A 95 -14.50 16.51 -18.40
C GLU A 95 -13.62 16.05 -19.57
N LYS A 96 -12.70 16.91 -20.04
CA LYS A 96 -11.79 16.58 -21.14
C LYS A 96 -10.81 15.46 -20.81
N PHE A 97 -10.41 15.30 -19.54
CA PHE A 97 -9.43 14.27 -19.17
C PHE A 97 -10.05 12.87 -19.06
N SER A 98 -11.29 12.76 -18.56
CA SER A 98 -11.95 11.46 -18.38
C SER A 98 -12.45 10.84 -19.68
N GLU A 99 -12.86 11.63 -20.66
CA GLU A 99 -13.39 11.10 -21.92
C GLU A 99 -12.29 10.89 -22.96
N GLU A 100 -11.35 11.83 -23.13
CA GLU A 100 -10.42 11.80 -24.26
C GLU A 100 -9.32 10.73 -24.11
N PHE A 101 -8.83 10.50 -22.88
CA PHE A 101 -7.83 9.47 -22.58
C PHE A 101 -8.35 8.04 -22.80
N TYR A 102 -9.59 7.76 -22.40
CA TYR A 102 -10.17 6.41 -22.43
C TYR A 102 -10.95 6.08 -23.72
N SER A 103 -11.45 7.09 -24.44
CA SER A 103 -12.25 6.88 -25.67
C SER A 103 -11.41 6.83 -26.96
N LYS A 104 -10.39 7.70 -27.11
CA LYS A 104 -9.65 7.88 -28.37
C LYS A 104 -8.29 7.18 -28.42
N HIS A 105 -7.69 6.89 -27.27
CA HIS A 105 -6.27 6.46 -27.19
C HIS A 105 -6.06 5.11 -26.49
N CYS A 106 -7.10 4.51 -25.90
CA CYS A 106 -7.01 3.19 -25.27
C CYS A 106 -7.59 2.10 -26.18
N SER A 107 -6.76 1.11 -26.53
CA SER A 107 -7.22 -0.11 -27.19
C SER A 107 -8.20 -0.90 -26.31
N ASP A 108 -9.00 -1.79 -26.91
CA ASP A 108 -9.92 -2.65 -26.16
C ASP A 108 -9.20 -3.56 -25.15
N GLU A 109 -7.92 -3.86 -25.38
CA GLU A 109 -7.04 -4.56 -24.45
C GLU A 109 -6.74 -3.72 -23.20
N ILE A 110 -6.48 -2.42 -23.35
CA ILE A 110 -6.27 -1.51 -22.22
C ILE A 110 -7.56 -1.34 -21.41
N LYS A 111 -8.72 -1.24 -22.06
CA LYS A 111 -10.02 -1.20 -21.38
C LYS A 111 -10.26 -2.46 -20.56
N LYS A 112 -9.94 -3.64 -21.12
CA LYS A 112 -10.01 -4.93 -20.43
C LYS A 112 -9.06 -5.00 -19.23
N ASN A 113 -7.84 -4.48 -19.36
CA ASN A 113 -6.86 -4.44 -18.27
C ASN A 113 -7.27 -3.49 -17.14
N VAL A 114 -7.90 -2.35 -17.46
CA VAL A 114 -8.46 -1.42 -16.47
C VAL A 114 -9.67 -2.04 -15.74
N SER A 115 -10.55 -2.76 -16.44
CA SER A 115 -11.62 -3.55 -15.81
C SER A 115 -11.06 -4.66 -14.92
N LEU A 116 -9.95 -5.30 -15.32
CA LEU A 116 -9.25 -6.27 -14.50
C LEU A 116 -8.70 -5.61 -13.21
N ILE A 117 -8.08 -4.43 -13.30
CA ILE A 117 -7.61 -3.66 -12.13
C ILE A 117 -8.78 -3.31 -11.20
N ALA A 118 -9.91 -2.90 -11.75
CA ALA A 118 -11.12 -2.65 -10.96
C ALA A 118 -11.62 -3.94 -10.27
N SER A 119 -11.54 -5.10 -10.94
CA SER A 119 -11.90 -6.40 -10.38
C SER A 119 -10.97 -6.86 -9.25
N LEU A 120 -9.71 -6.37 -9.21
CA LEU A 120 -8.82 -6.59 -8.07
C LEU A 120 -9.37 -5.97 -6.78
N GLY A 121 -10.33 -5.03 -6.86
CA GLY A 121 -11.04 -4.52 -5.69
C GLY A 121 -11.66 -5.62 -4.82
N GLY A 122 -12.16 -6.70 -5.42
CA GLY A 122 -12.65 -7.87 -4.69
C GLY A 122 -11.53 -8.66 -3.99
N LEU A 123 -10.37 -8.79 -4.62
CA LEU A 123 -9.17 -9.39 -4.01
C LEU A 123 -8.61 -8.51 -2.88
N LEU A 124 -8.80 -7.20 -2.95
CA LEU A 124 -8.36 -6.29 -1.89
C LEU A 124 -9.20 -6.40 -0.62
N GLN A 125 -10.44 -6.88 -0.71
CA GLN A 125 -11.29 -7.02 0.48
C GLN A 125 -10.66 -7.89 1.57
N GLN A 126 -9.79 -8.85 1.20
CA GLN A 126 -9.06 -9.63 2.20
C GLN A 126 -8.11 -8.79 3.07
N TYR A 127 -7.63 -7.66 2.55
CA TYR A 127 -6.73 -6.73 3.26
C TYR A 127 -7.49 -5.61 3.98
N LYS A 128 -8.82 -5.70 4.06
CA LYS A 128 -9.64 -4.78 4.86
C LYS A 128 -9.06 -4.67 6.26
N ASN A 129 -8.97 -3.44 6.77
CA ASN A 129 -8.29 -3.05 8.02
C ASN A 129 -6.75 -2.97 7.96
N THR A 130 -6.12 -3.08 6.79
CA THR A 130 -4.70 -2.73 6.60
C THR A 130 -4.55 -1.33 5.96
N PRO A 131 -3.44 -0.60 6.21
CA PRO A 131 -3.15 0.65 5.48
C PRO A 131 -3.00 0.47 3.95
N LEU A 132 -2.67 -0.74 3.49
CA LEU A 132 -2.59 -1.09 2.07
C LEU A 132 -3.96 -1.02 1.39
N TYR A 133 -5.00 -1.54 2.05
CA TYR A 133 -6.35 -1.57 1.50
C TYR A 133 -6.84 -0.17 1.13
N GLU A 134 -6.78 0.78 2.07
CA GLU A 134 -7.22 2.16 1.81
C GLU A 134 -6.40 2.83 0.69
N SER A 135 -5.08 2.61 0.67
CA SER A 135 -4.19 3.20 -0.34
C SER A 135 -4.47 2.68 -1.75
N VAL A 136 -4.66 1.36 -1.90
CA VAL A 136 -4.92 0.75 -3.21
C VAL A 136 -6.37 0.98 -3.63
N LYS A 137 -7.32 1.00 -2.69
CA LYS A 137 -8.72 1.35 -2.94
C LYS A 137 -8.85 2.74 -3.54
N ASP A 138 -8.24 3.76 -2.92
CA ASP A 138 -8.24 5.13 -3.45
C ASP A 138 -7.58 5.21 -4.84
N LEU A 139 -6.52 4.44 -5.09
CA LEU A 139 -5.86 4.37 -6.40
C LEU A 139 -6.72 3.68 -7.47
N ILE A 140 -7.35 2.55 -7.14
CA ILE A 140 -8.26 1.84 -8.06
C ILE A 140 -9.44 2.75 -8.39
N TYR A 141 -10.04 3.41 -7.40
CA TYR A 141 -11.12 4.36 -7.65
C TYR A 141 -10.68 5.57 -8.47
N PHE A 142 -9.46 6.08 -8.26
CA PHE A 142 -8.87 7.12 -9.12
C PHE A 142 -8.75 6.64 -10.58
N LEU A 143 -8.24 5.41 -10.78
CA LEU A 143 -7.98 4.81 -12.09
C LEU A 143 -9.24 4.27 -12.81
N GLN A 144 -10.38 4.15 -12.13
CA GLN A 144 -11.64 3.65 -12.70
C GLN A 144 -12.32 4.72 -13.58
N PRO A 145 -12.32 4.62 -14.92
CA PRO A 145 -13.22 5.40 -15.77
C PRO A 145 -14.68 4.93 -15.62
N GLU A 146 -15.63 5.73 -16.11
CA GLU A 146 -17.05 5.35 -16.19
C GLU A 146 -17.30 4.04 -16.96
N ILE A 147 -16.34 3.58 -17.77
CA ILE A 147 -16.36 2.30 -18.50
C ILE A 147 -16.56 1.09 -17.59
N VAL A 148 -16.13 1.15 -16.33
CA VAL A 148 -16.28 0.03 -15.38
C VAL A 148 -17.74 -0.22 -14.99
N LYS A 149 -18.65 0.77 -15.18
CA LYS A 149 -20.10 0.59 -14.98
C LYS A 149 -20.71 -0.45 -15.95
N GLY A 150 -20.03 -0.79 -17.05
CA GLY A 150 -20.55 -1.70 -18.09
C GLY A 150 -20.30 -3.20 -17.87
N ASP A 151 -19.32 -3.59 -17.06
CA ASP A 151 -18.95 -5.01 -16.89
C ASP A 151 -19.75 -5.68 -15.78
N LYS A 152 -20.87 -6.31 -16.14
CA LYS A 152 -21.83 -6.91 -15.20
C LYS A 152 -21.35 -8.15 -14.47
N ILE A 153 -20.26 -8.82 -14.85
CA ILE A 153 -19.83 -10.08 -14.18
C ILE A 153 -18.92 -9.77 -12.99
N PHE A 154 -17.96 -8.89 -13.17
CA PHE A 154 -16.98 -8.57 -12.13
C PHE A 154 -17.45 -7.44 -11.20
N SER A 155 -18.16 -6.43 -11.73
CA SER A 155 -18.73 -5.35 -10.89
C SER A 155 -19.91 -5.80 -10.04
N SER A 156 -20.57 -6.91 -10.38
CA SER A 156 -21.74 -7.43 -9.64
C SER A 156 -21.40 -8.29 -8.43
N GLY A 157 -20.12 -8.50 -8.12
CA GLY A 157 -19.71 -9.37 -7.01
C GLY A 157 -20.05 -10.84 -7.22
N ARG A 158 -20.13 -11.31 -8.48
CA ARG A 158 -20.36 -12.73 -8.79
C ARG A 158 -19.07 -13.56 -8.82
N VAL A 159 -17.92 -12.90 -8.89
CA VAL A 159 -16.60 -13.50 -8.64
C VAL A 159 -16.09 -12.89 -7.34
N ILE A 160 -16.00 -13.70 -6.28
CA ILE A 160 -15.61 -13.26 -4.94
C ILE A 160 -14.44 -14.09 -4.44
N VAL A 161 -13.61 -13.46 -3.61
CA VAL A 161 -12.71 -14.20 -2.73
C VAL A 161 -13.53 -14.60 -1.50
N ALA A 162 -13.48 -15.88 -1.13
CA ALA A 162 -14.12 -16.32 0.10
C ALA A 162 -13.57 -15.52 1.29
N PRO A 163 -14.43 -15.10 2.25
CA PRO A 163 -13.99 -14.38 3.43
C PRO A 163 -12.80 -15.08 4.10
N GLN A 164 -11.74 -14.33 4.36
CA GLN A 164 -10.56 -14.78 5.11
C GLN A 164 -10.59 -14.17 6.51
N MET A 165 -9.72 -14.64 7.41
CA MET A 165 -9.52 -13.97 8.70
C MET A 165 -9.19 -12.50 8.48
N GLU A 166 -9.89 -11.61 9.18
CA GLU A 166 -9.63 -10.18 9.11
C GLU A 166 -8.27 -9.87 9.71
N TYR A 167 -7.59 -8.89 9.13
CA TYR A 167 -6.38 -8.35 9.73
C TYR A 167 -6.76 -7.45 10.90
N ASP A 168 -6.32 -7.78 12.11
CA ASP A 168 -6.33 -6.87 13.25
C ASP A 168 -4.89 -6.36 13.44
N ILE A 169 -4.61 -5.13 13.00
CA ILE A 169 -3.25 -4.58 12.99
C ILE A 169 -3.22 -3.29 13.79
N ASN A 170 -2.24 -3.19 14.69
CA ASN A 170 -1.88 -1.92 15.28
C ASN A 170 -1.26 -0.98 14.21
N ILE A 171 -2.04 -0.01 13.73
CA ILE A 171 -1.65 0.96 12.69
C ILE A 171 -0.39 1.75 13.09
N GLN A 172 -0.25 2.14 14.37
CA GLN A 172 0.92 2.89 14.82
C GLN A 172 2.19 2.03 14.75
N SER A 173 2.08 0.73 15.02
CA SER A 173 3.18 -0.21 14.83
C SER A 173 3.54 -0.35 13.36
N TRP A 174 2.55 -0.47 12.47
CA TRP A 174 2.75 -0.55 11.03
C TRP A 174 3.52 0.67 10.49
N GLU A 175 3.09 1.90 10.80
CA GLU A 175 3.70 3.12 10.26
C GLU A 175 5.19 3.24 10.64
N LYS A 176 5.53 2.91 11.89
CA LYS A 176 6.93 2.94 12.35
C LYS A 176 7.79 1.87 11.68
N VAL A 177 7.25 0.65 11.53
CA VAL A 177 7.95 -0.44 10.84
C VAL A 177 8.14 -0.10 9.36
N TYR A 178 7.11 0.46 8.72
CA TYR A 178 7.14 0.91 7.33
C TYR A 178 8.19 2.01 7.11
N ASP A 179 8.26 3.00 7.99
CA ASP A 179 9.30 4.05 7.92
C ASP A 179 10.71 3.48 8.04
N ALA A 180 10.90 2.50 8.94
CA ALA A 180 12.18 1.83 9.13
C ALA A 180 12.60 1.00 7.91
N LEU A 181 11.65 0.29 7.28
CA LEU A 181 11.87 -0.44 6.03
C LEU A 181 12.29 0.51 4.90
N LEU A 182 11.56 1.60 4.69
CA LEU A 182 11.88 2.58 3.63
C LEU A 182 13.29 3.17 3.76
N LYS A 183 13.78 3.33 4.99
CA LYS A 183 15.05 3.99 5.29
C LYS A 183 16.17 3.01 5.64
N ASN A 184 15.92 1.70 5.60
CA ASN A 184 16.83 0.66 6.13
C ASN A 184 17.40 1.02 7.51
N ARG A 185 16.51 1.38 8.43
CA ARG A 185 16.84 1.73 9.83
C ARG A 185 16.52 0.58 10.76
N LYS A 186 17.36 0.39 11.78
CA LYS A 186 17.11 -0.60 12.82
C LYS A 186 15.88 -0.22 13.64
N LEU A 187 15.20 -1.24 14.15
CA LEU A 187 14.06 -1.08 15.06
C LEU A 187 14.43 -1.58 16.44
N LYS A 188 14.01 -0.83 17.47
CA LYS A 188 14.00 -1.27 18.86
C LYS A 188 12.56 -1.37 19.35
N PHE A 189 12.21 -2.48 20.00
CA PHE A 189 10.85 -2.67 20.53
C PHE A 189 10.84 -3.67 21.69
N ARG A 190 9.73 -3.70 22.44
CA ARG A 190 9.39 -4.77 23.39
C ARG A 190 8.52 -5.81 22.69
N TYR A 191 8.95 -7.06 22.74
CA TYR A 191 8.21 -8.19 22.17
C TYR A 191 7.66 -9.09 23.27
N THR A 192 6.36 -9.39 23.22
CA THR A 192 5.71 -10.33 24.14
C THR A 192 5.57 -11.68 23.45
N LYS A 193 6.27 -12.72 23.93
CA LYS A 193 6.14 -14.05 23.33
C LYS A 193 4.72 -14.61 23.59
N PRO A 194 3.95 -15.00 22.56
CA PRO A 194 2.54 -15.42 22.71
C PRO A 194 2.33 -16.54 23.74
N TYR A 195 3.20 -17.55 23.74
CA TYR A 195 3.02 -18.76 24.56
C TYR A 195 3.58 -18.67 25.98
N THR A 196 4.49 -17.73 26.24
CA THR A 196 5.19 -17.64 27.54
C THR A 196 4.92 -16.33 28.26
N ASN A 197 4.27 -15.38 27.59
CA ASN A 197 4.08 -14.00 28.04
C ASN A 197 5.39 -13.28 28.46
N ASN A 198 6.53 -13.83 28.06
CA ASN A 198 7.84 -13.28 28.36
C ASN A 198 8.06 -12.04 27.49
N LYS A 199 8.24 -10.91 28.15
CA LYS A 199 8.54 -9.63 27.52
C LYS A 199 10.03 -9.44 27.43
N ALA A 200 10.52 -9.15 26.24
CA ALA A 200 11.94 -8.89 26.06
C ALA A 200 12.16 -7.79 25.02
N GLN A 201 13.20 -7.00 25.24
CA GLN A 201 13.61 -5.99 24.28
C GLN A 201 14.30 -6.65 23.08
N ARG A 202 14.02 -6.16 21.88
CA ARG A 202 14.61 -6.61 20.63
C ARG A 202 15.19 -5.42 19.88
N ILE A 203 16.31 -5.66 19.22
CA ILE A 203 16.86 -4.81 18.17
C ILE A 203 16.94 -5.66 16.92
N VAL A 204 16.34 -5.19 15.83
CA VAL A 204 16.23 -5.97 14.60
C VAL A 204 16.49 -5.11 13.37
N TRP A 205 16.85 -5.77 12.28
CA TRP A 205 17.03 -5.19 10.95
C TRP A 205 15.81 -5.61 10.12
N PRO A 206 14.82 -4.71 9.94
CA PRO A 206 13.58 -5.07 9.25
C PRO A 206 13.82 -5.35 7.76
N TYR A 207 13.38 -6.51 7.25
CA TYR A 207 13.53 -6.89 5.84
C TYR A 207 12.22 -6.75 5.07
N GLN A 208 11.13 -7.33 5.57
CA GLN A 208 9.81 -7.30 4.91
C GLN A 208 8.66 -7.33 5.93
N LEU A 209 7.50 -6.82 5.52
CA LEU A 209 6.22 -7.11 6.16
C LEU A 209 5.55 -8.25 5.39
N VAL A 210 5.14 -9.29 6.10
CA VAL A 210 4.53 -10.50 5.55
C VAL A 210 3.11 -10.58 6.08
N LEU A 211 2.13 -10.48 5.18
CA LEU A 211 0.71 -10.58 5.50
C LEU A 211 0.29 -12.03 5.28
N ASP A 212 -0.15 -12.69 6.33
CA ASP A 212 -0.56 -14.09 6.29
C ASP A 212 -1.69 -14.35 7.27
N ASN A 213 -2.80 -14.91 6.78
CA ASN A 213 -3.93 -15.40 7.59
C ASN A 213 -4.41 -14.44 8.69
N GLY A 214 -4.63 -13.16 8.34
CA GLY A 214 -5.11 -12.14 9.29
C GLY A 214 -4.03 -11.60 10.24
N SER A 215 -2.78 -12.05 10.10
CA SER A 215 -1.64 -11.57 10.89
C SER A 215 -0.64 -10.84 10.00
N VAL A 216 0.12 -9.91 10.61
CA VAL A 216 1.22 -9.24 9.94
C VAL A 216 2.50 -9.50 10.70
N TYR A 217 3.45 -10.11 10.01
CA TYR A 217 4.76 -10.43 10.56
C TYR A 217 5.81 -9.49 10.02
N LEU A 218 6.65 -8.96 10.90
CA LEU A 218 7.93 -8.37 10.55
C LEU A 218 8.96 -9.49 10.38
N PHE A 219 9.36 -9.73 9.14
CA PHE A 219 10.52 -10.57 8.80
C PHE A 219 11.80 -9.74 8.96
N ALA A 220 12.68 -10.14 9.88
CA ALA A 220 13.82 -9.32 10.26
C ALA A 220 14.98 -10.13 10.82
N TYR A 221 16.21 -9.67 10.60
CA TYR A 221 17.37 -10.19 11.33
C TYR A 221 17.38 -9.66 12.77
N SER A 222 17.50 -10.56 13.73
CA SER A 222 17.49 -10.29 15.16
C SER A 222 18.90 -10.28 15.71
N GLU A 223 19.38 -9.14 16.20
CA GLU A 223 20.73 -9.04 16.79
C GLU A 223 20.86 -9.87 18.07
N TYR A 224 19.74 -10.09 18.78
CA TYR A 224 19.72 -10.91 19.97
C TYR A 224 19.91 -12.41 19.66
N ALA A 225 19.28 -12.89 18.60
CA ALA A 225 19.31 -14.31 18.24
C ALA A 225 20.40 -14.64 17.21
N ASP A 226 21.01 -13.61 16.62
CA ASP A 226 21.92 -13.72 15.47
C ASP A 226 21.30 -14.52 14.30
N LEU A 227 19.99 -14.33 14.09
CA LEU A 227 19.19 -15.10 13.14
C LEU A 227 18.06 -14.24 12.56
N VAL A 228 17.62 -14.59 11.35
CA VAL A 228 16.41 -14.03 10.74
C VAL A 228 15.17 -14.71 11.32
N LEU A 229 14.22 -13.92 11.81
CA LEU A 229 13.03 -14.34 12.53
C LEU A 229 11.78 -13.58 12.04
N LEU A 230 10.61 -14.15 12.34
CA LEU A 230 9.31 -13.51 12.17
C LEU A 230 8.82 -12.97 13.52
N TYR A 231 8.42 -11.69 13.53
CA TYR A 231 7.83 -11.01 14.69
C TYR A 231 6.42 -10.55 14.34
N ASP A 232 5.41 -11.16 14.93
CA ASP A 232 4.03 -10.68 14.78
C ASP A 232 3.86 -9.27 15.37
N LEU A 233 3.39 -8.33 14.55
CA LEU A 233 3.22 -6.92 14.90
C LEU A 233 2.29 -6.70 16.10
N ASN A 234 1.31 -7.57 16.32
CA ASN A 234 0.37 -7.44 17.44
C ASN A 234 1.04 -7.70 18.79
N TYR A 235 2.17 -8.39 18.80
CA TYR A 235 2.97 -8.63 20.00
C TYR A 235 4.14 -7.66 20.17
N MET A 236 4.26 -6.68 19.26
CA MET A 236 5.27 -5.62 19.32
C MET A 236 4.70 -4.37 20.02
N THR A 237 5.44 -3.86 20.99
CA THR A 237 5.12 -2.64 21.75
C THR A 237 6.32 -1.72 21.84
N ASP A 238 6.09 -0.44 22.12
CA ASP A 238 7.15 0.58 22.28
C ASP A 238 8.16 0.62 21.13
N ILE A 239 7.65 0.53 19.90
CA ILE A 239 8.50 0.53 18.71
C ILE A 239 9.15 1.91 18.56
N VAL A 240 10.47 1.89 18.36
CA VAL A 240 11.32 3.06 18.11
C VAL A 240 12.17 2.78 16.88
N VAL A 241 12.11 3.69 15.91
CA VAL A 241 13.02 3.69 14.76
C VAL A 241 14.34 4.31 15.20
N LEU A 242 15.42 3.55 15.10
CA LEU A 242 16.74 4.02 15.51
C LEU A 242 17.38 4.89 14.43
N ASN A 243 18.42 5.64 14.82
CA ASN A 243 19.23 6.39 13.86
C ASN A 243 20.25 5.49 13.14
N GLU A 244 20.60 4.35 13.76
CA GLU A 244 21.47 3.35 13.16
C GLU A 244 20.79 2.70 11.95
N GLY A 245 21.46 2.79 10.79
CA GLY A 245 21.08 2.07 9.58
C GLY A 245 21.67 0.68 9.52
N PHE A 246 21.24 -0.09 8.53
CA PHE A 246 21.88 -1.35 8.12
C PHE A 246 21.91 -1.44 6.59
N LYS A 247 22.75 -2.33 6.06
CA LYS A 247 22.75 -2.66 4.64
C LYS A 247 21.81 -3.84 4.43
N LEU A 248 20.76 -3.65 3.64
CA LEU A 248 19.85 -4.73 3.27
C LEU A 248 20.63 -5.85 2.56
N PRO A 249 20.58 -7.12 3.04
CA PRO A 249 21.23 -8.24 2.37
C PRO A 249 20.63 -8.50 0.98
N LYS A 250 21.35 -9.23 0.12
CA LYS A 250 20.85 -9.57 -1.22
C LYS A 250 19.72 -10.61 -1.19
N ASP A 251 19.73 -11.44 -0.15
CA ASP A 251 18.86 -12.59 0.08
C ASP A 251 17.70 -12.27 1.05
N TYR A 252 17.44 -10.99 1.36
CA TYR A 252 16.45 -10.53 2.33
C TYR A 252 15.00 -10.98 2.09
N ASP A 253 14.66 -11.43 0.88
CA ASP A 253 13.32 -11.85 0.49
C ASP A 253 12.93 -13.16 1.19
N ILE A 254 11.80 -13.16 1.91
CA ILE A 254 11.25 -14.33 2.60
C ILE A 254 11.05 -15.52 1.67
N ASN A 255 10.82 -15.30 0.37
CA ASN A 255 10.69 -16.39 -0.60
C ASN A 255 11.98 -17.20 -0.76
N ASN A 256 13.14 -16.63 -0.43
CA ASN A 256 14.41 -17.37 -0.36
C ASN A 256 14.46 -18.33 0.85
N TYR A 257 13.67 -18.05 1.89
CA TYR A 257 13.62 -18.81 3.14
C TYR A 257 12.48 -19.82 3.18
N SER A 258 11.38 -19.59 2.44
CA SER A 258 10.27 -20.53 2.34
C SER A 258 10.57 -21.74 1.43
N GLY A 259 11.63 -21.66 0.64
CA GLY A 259 12.13 -22.79 -0.17
C GLY A 259 11.17 -23.30 -1.23
N GLY A 260 10.19 -22.48 -1.65
CA GLY A 260 9.13 -22.86 -2.59
C GLY A 260 7.86 -23.45 -1.94
N GLY A 261 7.82 -23.53 -0.61
CA GLY A 261 6.64 -23.92 0.15
C GLY A 261 5.58 -22.83 0.20
N ARG A 262 4.30 -23.23 0.22
CA ARG A 262 3.11 -22.37 0.29
C ARG A 262 2.29 -22.68 1.55
N LEU A 263 2.99 -22.81 2.69
CA LEU A 263 2.43 -23.20 3.98
C LEU A 263 2.21 -22.00 4.93
N GLY A 264 2.18 -20.78 4.38
CA GLY A 264 2.05 -19.53 5.13
C GLY A 264 3.39 -18.89 5.50
N ALA A 265 3.35 -17.97 6.46
CA ALA A 265 4.51 -17.26 6.98
C ALA A 265 5.35 -18.17 7.88
N PHE A 266 6.24 -18.95 7.25
CA PHE A 266 7.12 -19.88 7.92
C PHE A 266 8.57 -19.67 7.49
N LYS A 267 9.50 -19.85 8.43
CA LYS A 267 10.94 -19.83 8.18
C LYS A 267 11.60 -20.97 8.96
N ASP A 268 12.35 -21.79 8.24
CA ASP A 268 13.30 -22.75 8.79
C ASP A 268 14.53 -22.77 7.88
N ASP A 269 15.70 -22.96 8.46
CA ASP A 269 16.96 -23.06 7.72
C ASP A 269 17.15 -24.47 7.14
N ASN A 270 16.36 -25.46 7.60
CA ASN A 270 16.43 -26.85 7.16
C ASN A 270 15.25 -27.24 6.26
N LYS A 271 15.57 -27.66 5.02
CA LYS A 271 14.57 -28.27 4.13
C LYS A 271 14.35 -29.74 4.53
N GLN A 272 13.09 -30.11 4.74
CA GLN A 272 12.69 -31.48 5.03
C GLN A 272 11.67 -31.97 4.01
N THR A 273 11.85 -33.21 3.52
CA THR A 273 10.92 -33.84 2.59
C THR A 273 9.94 -34.73 3.35
N PHE A 274 8.65 -34.52 3.13
CA PHE A 274 7.58 -35.30 3.74
C PHE A 274 6.82 -36.13 2.72
N LYS A 275 6.42 -37.35 3.10
CA LYS A 275 5.42 -38.14 2.35
C LYS A 275 4.12 -38.15 3.14
N ILE A 276 3.12 -37.44 2.64
CA ILE A 276 1.82 -37.27 3.29
C ILE A 276 0.79 -38.13 2.56
N ARG A 277 0.09 -39.01 3.29
CA ARG A 277 -1.02 -39.80 2.75
C ARG A 277 -2.33 -39.04 2.98
N PHE A 278 -2.98 -38.61 1.91
CA PHE A 278 -4.34 -38.07 1.95
C PHE A 278 -5.34 -39.19 1.65
N THR A 279 -6.44 -39.25 2.41
CA THR A 279 -7.54 -40.21 2.22
C THR A 279 -8.83 -39.49 1.86
N ASP A 280 -9.85 -40.25 1.45
CA ASP A 280 -11.20 -39.77 1.20
C ASP A 280 -11.23 -38.56 0.26
N TYR A 281 -12.02 -37.53 0.58
CA TYR A 281 -12.16 -36.34 -0.24
C TYR A 281 -10.82 -35.60 -0.47
N ALA A 282 -9.90 -35.67 0.49
CA ALA A 282 -8.64 -34.93 0.43
C ALA A 282 -7.70 -35.50 -0.67
N LYS A 283 -7.82 -36.79 -1.00
CA LYS A 283 -7.04 -37.44 -2.07
C LYS A 283 -7.27 -36.77 -3.43
N ASP A 284 -8.52 -36.43 -3.74
CA ASP A 284 -8.85 -35.80 -5.02
C ASP A 284 -8.64 -34.29 -4.95
N TRP A 285 -8.92 -33.68 -3.80
CA TRP A 285 -8.68 -32.27 -3.57
C TRP A 285 -7.20 -31.90 -3.77
N ILE A 286 -6.25 -32.64 -3.18
CA ILE A 286 -4.82 -32.29 -3.25
C ILE A 286 -4.24 -32.35 -4.67
N LYS A 287 -4.84 -33.10 -5.59
CA LYS A 287 -4.40 -33.18 -7.00
C LYS A 287 -4.53 -31.84 -7.73
N HIS A 288 -5.46 -31.00 -7.30
CA HIS A 288 -5.76 -29.71 -7.92
C HIS A 288 -5.10 -28.53 -7.21
N HIS A 289 -4.36 -28.77 -6.12
CA HIS A 289 -3.78 -27.71 -5.29
C HIS A 289 -2.28 -27.95 -5.12
N LYS A 290 -1.46 -26.97 -5.51
CA LYS A 290 0.00 -27.01 -5.37
C LYS A 290 0.45 -26.27 -4.10
N TRP A 291 1.00 -27.01 -3.15
CA TRP A 291 1.41 -26.56 -1.82
C TRP A 291 2.93 -26.37 -1.68
N ALA A 292 3.72 -26.94 -2.60
CA ALA A 292 5.17 -26.73 -2.69
C ALA A 292 5.64 -26.86 -4.14
N ASP A 293 6.75 -26.21 -4.49
CA ASP A 293 7.29 -26.25 -5.86
C ASP A 293 7.67 -27.65 -6.32
N ASP A 294 8.16 -28.48 -5.40
CA ASP A 294 8.61 -29.86 -5.57
C ASP A 294 7.51 -30.91 -5.27
N GLN A 295 6.26 -30.49 -5.04
CA GLN A 295 5.14 -31.40 -4.80
C GLN A 295 4.97 -32.38 -5.96
N LYS A 296 5.02 -33.68 -5.62
CA LYS A 296 4.71 -34.79 -6.53
C LYS A 296 3.52 -35.57 -6.00
N VAL A 297 2.48 -35.70 -6.83
CA VAL A 297 1.37 -36.61 -6.56
C VAL A 297 1.80 -37.99 -7.06
N ILE A 298 1.89 -38.95 -6.14
CA ILE A 298 2.32 -40.34 -6.39
C ILE A 298 1.12 -41.26 -6.20
#